data_AF-A0A6N1XGY9-F1
#
_entry.id   AF-A0A6N1XGY9-F1
#
_cell.length_a   1.000
_cell.length_b   1.000
_cell.length_c   1.000
_cell.angle_alpha   90.00
_cell.angle_beta   90.00
_cell.angle_gamma   90.00
#
_symmetry.space_group_name_H-M   'P 1'
#
loop_
_entity.id
_entity.type
_entity.pdbx_description
1 polymer ?
#
loop_
_entity_poly.entity_id
_entity_poly.type
_entity_poly.pdbx_seq_one_letter_code
_entity_poly.pdbx_strand_id
1 'polypeptide(L)' 'MLARLLLTLACWVVMTGSVLAQLDINKASPEQLDGLKGIGPAKAQAIVDYRRQHGPFKSVDELQNVPGIGPATLRTFARM' A
#
# COMPACT_ATOMS: atom_id res chain seq x y z
N MET A 1 23.28 -43.02 4.06
CA MET A 1 23.72 -41.78 3.37
C MET A 1 22.56 -41.04 2.67
N LEU A 2 21.41 -41.67 2.40
CA LEU A 2 20.24 -41.03 1.76
C LEU A 2 19.32 -40.24 2.73
N ALA A 3 19.24 -40.62 4.02
CA ALA A 3 18.43 -39.92 5.02
C ALA A 3 18.96 -38.51 5.39
N ARG A 4 20.24 -38.22 5.06
CA ARG A 4 20.86 -36.90 5.26
C ARG A 4 20.59 -35.93 4.10
N LEU A 5 20.12 -36.44 2.96
CA LEU A 5 19.78 -35.63 1.77
C LEU A 5 18.33 -35.14 1.76
N LEU A 6 17.46 -35.74 2.58
CA LEU A 6 16.07 -35.33 2.75
C LEU A 6 15.88 -34.19 3.77
N LEU A 7 16.90 -33.93 4.59
CA LEU A 7 16.87 -32.91 5.66
C LEU A 7 17.29 -31.51 5.19
N THR A 8 17.93 -31.38 4.03
CA THR A 8 18.40 -30.09 3.50
C THR A 8 17.37 -29.34 2.65
N LEU A 9 16.28 -30.01 2.22
CA LEU A 9 15.25 -29.40 1.37
C LEU A 9 14.09 -28.77 2.16
N ALA A 10 13.96 -29.02 3.46
CA ALA A 10 12.84 -28.53 4.26
C ALA A 10 12.94 -27.04 4.67
N CYS A 11 14.09 -26.40 4.50
CA CYS A 11 14.38 -25.07 5.07
C CYS A 11 14.54 -23.95 4.03
N TRP A 12 13.83 -23.99 2.91
CA TRP A 12 13.82 -22.87 1.94
C TRP A 12 12.42 -22.33 1.62
N VAL A 13 11.37 -22.81 2.30
CA VAL A 13 9.97 -22.42 1.98
C VAL A 13 9.35 -21.47 3.01
N VAL A 14 10.05 -21.09 4.08
CA VAL A 14 9.39 -20.43 5.25
C VAL A 14 9.41 -18.89 5.22
N MET A 15 9.89 -18.23 4.15
CA MET A 15 10.08 -16.75 4.16
C MET A 15 9.20 -16.01 3.15
N THR A 16 7.91 -16.33 3.06
CA THR A 16 6.92 -15.43 2.43
C THR A 16 5.92 -14.95 3.48
N GLY A 17 6.41 -14.17 4.44
CA GLY A 17 5.54 -13.38 5.30
C GLY A 17 5.06 -12.15 4.52
N SER A 18 3.82 -12.18 4.03
CA SER A 18 3.16 -10.96 3.57
C SER A 18 2.88 -10.10 4.79
N VAL A 19 3.77 -9.13 5.06
CA VAL A 19 3.52 -8.12 6.09
C VAL A 19 2.43 -7.22 5.53
N LEU A 20 1.18 -7.45 5.95
CA LEU A 20 0.07 -6.54 5.70
C LEU A 20 0.32 -5.28 6.54
N ALA A 21 1.24 -4.43 6.09
CA ALA A 21 1.49 -3.14 6.70
C ALA A 21 0.30 -2.25 6.38
N GLN A 22 -0.52 -1.95 7.39
CA GLN A 22 -1.58 -0.97 7.26
C GLN A 22 -0.95 0.40 7.08
N LEU A 23 -1.18 1.01 5.91
CA LEU A 23 -0.55 2.27 5.53
C LEU A 23 -1.41 3.45 6.00
N ASP A 24 -0.85 4.30 6.86
CA ASP A 24 -1.51 5.53 7.32
C ASP A 24 -1.45 6.59 6.22
N ILE A 25 -2.59 6.91 5.59
CA ILE A 25 -2.68 7.87 4.48
C ILE A 25 -2.27 9.29 4.85
N ASN A 26 -2.32 9.66 6.12
CA ASN A 26 -1.92 10.98 6.59
C ASN A 26 -0.41 11.08 6.79
N LYS A 27 0.32 9.97 6.79
CA LYS A 27 1.77 9.90 7.01
C LYS A 27 2.56 9.28 5.86
N ALA A 28 1.91 8.48 5.03
CA ALA A 28 2.55 7.75 3.94
C ALA A 28 3.32 8.69 3.00
N SER A 29 4.51 8.27 2.57
CA SER A 29 5.26 8.97 1.53
C SER A 29 4.63 8.72 0.14
N PRO A 30 4.94 9.56 -0.87
CA PRO A 30 4.50 9.31 -2.23
C PRO A 30 4.88 7.91 -2.73
N GLU A 31 6.09 7.44 -2.41
CA GLU A 31 6.62 6.14 -2.83
C GLU A 31 5.85 4.98 -2.17
N GLN A 32 5.46 5.16 -0.90
CA GLN A 32 4.62 4.18 -0.19
C GLN A 32 3.21 4.11 -0.79
N LEU A 33 2.67 5.23 -1.25
CA LEU A 33 1.36 5.29 -1.90
C LEU A 33 1.39 4.74 -3.34
N ASP A 34 2.47 4.97 -4.09
CA ASP A 34 2.68 4.46 -5.45
C ASP A 34 2.76 2.92 -5.49
N GLY A 35 3.20 2.29 -4.40
CA GLY A 35 3.15 0.82 -4.27
C GLY A 35 1.73 0.23 -4.21
N LEU A 36 0.70 1.07 -4.09
CA LEU A 36 -0.68 0.61 -3.98
C LEU A 36 -1.31 0.37 -5.36
N LYS A 37 -2.00 -0.76 -5.50
CA LYS A 37 -2.69 -1.13 -6.76
C LYS A 37 -3.61 0.01 -7.23
N GLY A 38 -3.35 0.52 -8.44
CA GLY A 38 -4.15 1.58 -9.06
C GLY A 38 -3.78 3.01 -8.65
N ILE A 39 -2.75 3.16 -7.82
CA ILE A 39 -2.12 4.45 -7.49
C ILE A 39 -0.76 4.48 -8.18
N GLY A 40 -0.62 5.38 -9.15
CA GLY A 40 0.66 5.68 -9.77
C GLY A 40 1.29 6.93 -9.15
N PRO A 41 2.48 7.34 -9.59
CA PRO A 41 3.23 8.44 -9.01
C PRO A 41 2.45 9.77 -9.02
N ALA A 42 1.69 10.03 -10.09
CA ALA A 42 0.85 11.23 -10.19
C ALA A 42 -0.26 11.28 -9.12
N LYS A 43 -0.92 10.14 -8.84
CA LYS A 43 -1.98 10.06 -7.84
C LYS A 43 -1.41 10.11 -6.42
N ALA A 44 -0.29 9.43 -6.20
CA ALA A 44 0.43 9.46 -4.93
C ALA A 44 0.83 10.90 -4.57
N GLN A 45 1.40 11.62 -5.52
CA GLN A 45 1.77 13.03 -5.34
C GLN A 45 0.54 13.90 -5.06
N ALA A 46 -0.55 13.72 -5.82
CA ALA A 46 -1.79 14.46 -5.60
C ALA A 46 -2.37 14.28 -4.18
N ILE A 47 -2.30 13.07 -3.61
CA ILE A 47 -2.75 12.80 -2.24
C ILE A 47 -1.90 13.58 -1.22
N VAL A 48 -0.57 13.55 -1.39
CA VAL A 48 0.36 14.26 -0.49
C VAL A 48 0.19 15.77 -0.59
N ASP A 49 0.02 16.30 -1.79
CA ASP A 49 -0.20 17.73 -2.00
C ASP A 49 -1.55 18.18 -1.44
N TYR A 50 -2.60 17.38 -1.64
CA TYR A 50 -3.92 17.66 -1.09
C TYR A 50 -3.88 17.78 0.44
N ARG A 51 -3.29 16.81 1.15
CA ARG A 51 -3.22 16.86 2.63
C ARG A 51 -2.30 17.97 3.15
N ARG A 52 -1.31 18.39 2.37
CA ARG A 52 -0.46 19.56 2.70
C ARG A 52 -1.24 20.88 2.59
N GLN A 53 -2.15 20.98 1.63
CA GLN A 53 -2.92 22.20 1.37
C GLN A 53 -4.21 22.30 2.19
N HIS A 54 -4.88 21.17 2.42
CA HIS A 54 -6.22 21.11 3.04
C HIS A 54 -6.20 20.56 4.47
N GLY A 55 -5.05 20.05 4.92
CA GLY A 55 -4.93 19.34 6.20
C GLY A 55 -5.16 17.83 6.06
N PRO A 56 -5.08 17.09 7.18
CA PRO A 56 -5.21 15.64 7.17
C PRO A 56 -6.62 15.18 6.76
N PHE A 57 -6.69 14.02 6.11
CA PHE A 57 -7.95 13.36 5.79
C PHE A 57 -8.61 12.83 7.07
N LYS A 58 -9.90 13.11 7.24
CA LYS A 58 -10.73 12.62 8.35
C LYS A 58 -11.36 11.27 8.05
N SER A 59 -11.58 10.98 6.77
CA SER A 59 -12.06 9.69 6.29
C SER A 59 -11.44 9.37 4.92
N VAL A 60 -11.49 8.09 4.56
CA VAL A 60 -11.03 7.61 3.24
C VAL A 60 -11.87 8.24 2.11
N ASP A 61 -13.14 8.52 2.36
CA ASP A 61 -14.04 9.11 1.36
C ASP A 61 -13.58 10.50 0.91
N GLU A 62 -12.91 11.28 1.77
CA GLU A 62 -12.38 12.60 1.41
C GLU A 62 -11.32 12.54 0.30
N LEU A 63 -10.75 11.38 0.01
CA LEU A 63 -9.84 11.19 -1.13
C LEU A 63 -10.52 11.45 -2.48
N GLN A 64 -11.84 11.38 -2.55
CA GLN A 64 -12.58 11.75 -3.76
C GLN A 64 -12.42 13.22 -4.15
N ASN A 65 -11.98 14.07 -3.21
CA ASN A 65 -11.70 15.48 -3.46
C ASN A 65 -10.30 15.70 -4.07
N VAL A 66 -9.46 14.66 -4.12
CA VAL A 66 -8.12 14.73 -4.70
C VAL A 66 -8.23 14.59 -6.23
N PRO A 67 -7.66 15.53 -7.02
CA PRO A 67 -7.68 15.44 -8.48
C PRO A 67 -7.12 14.10 -8.99
N GLY A 68 -7.86 13.43 -9.87
CA GLY A 68 -7.45 12.14 -10.45
C GLY A 68 -7.68 10.91 -9.57
N ILE A 69 -8.26 11.07 -8.36
CA ILE A 69 -8.78 9.96 -7.56
C ILE A 69 -10.25 9.76 -7.90
N GLY A 70 -10.61 8.53 -8.30
CA GLY A 70 -11.98 8.14 -8.58
C GLY A 70 -12.39 6.86 -7.84
N PRO A 71 -13.62 6.36 -8.05
CA PRO A 71 -14.17 5.20 -7.33
C PRO A 71 -13.30 3.94 -7.44
N ALA A 72 -12.61 3.77 -8.57
CA ALA A 72 -11.68 2.66 -8.76
C ALA A 72 -10.49 2.70 -7.79
N THR A 73 -9.97 3.90 -7.51
CA THR A 73 -8.87 4.10 -6.56
C THR A 73 -9.36 4.02 -5.11
N LEU A 74 -10.56 4.54 -4.82
CA LEU A 74 -11.15 4.46 -3.46
C LEU A 74 -11.31 3.01 -2.99
N ARG A 75 -11.63 2.08 -3.91
CA ARG A 75 -11.69 0.64 -3.60
C ARG A 75 -10.37 0.06 -3.09
N THR A 76 -9.23 0.67 -3.42
CA THR A 76 -7.91 0.25 -2.90
C THR A 76 -7.82 0.53 -1.40
N PHE A 77 -8.35 1.67 -0.95
CA PHE A 77 -8.33 2.07 0.45
C PHE A 77 -9.47 1.46 1.27
N ALA A 78 -10.64 1.20 0.67
CA ALA A 78 -11.77 0.56 1.34
C ALA A 78 -11.52 -0.91 1.72
N ARG A 79 -10.42 -1.52 1.26
CA ARG A 79 -10.02 -2.91 1.53
C ARG A 79 -8.83 -3.02 2.48
N MET A 80 -8.30 -1.89 2.95
CA MET A 80 -7.22 -1.77 3.93
C MET A 80 -7.76 -1.42 5.31
#